data_AF-K3X396-F1
#
_entry.id   AF-K3X396-F1
#
_cell.length_a   1.000
_cell.length_b   1.000
_cell.length_c   1.000
_cell.angle_alpha   90.00
_cell.angle_beta   90.00
_cell.angle_gamma   90.00
#
_symmetry.space_group_name_H-M   'P 1'
#
loop_
_entity.id
_entity.type
_entity.pdbx_description
1 polymer ?
#
loop_
_entity_poly.entity_id
_entity_poly.type
_entity_poly.pdbx_seq_one_letter_code
_entity_poly.pdbx_strand_id
1 'polypeptide(L)'
;MFSGLARTRFMSLFQECSEQSRYVTEDGYLCTIKMDVTPFEGVMSVRQVLNVMQLYLMNLEITLTEMPGDVTVRENDESAETTVLQHRLVTSEYDGVLVEKNAVLFLDTSGLDCGSVDEQHALITVDFVDRDDLYPYCPSQRLRKDATSVMKLLAHRRKRVGVGSTNKDGGLAGGKDELVVVLTRWFFVWVRWLEIAVSESSIRSIAADLTGGVNLTIKSMREGVYPTLPDEPCDNQSAKKQKAMSTHKTSCMRGRRRKKPTYYVRKDEMKALQLQIDVLQARLETLEEAKKLGISPSDLDDLNSPADTDIRDIVQSQQYSIASVQSALGGYLTTTDRLPHESTICLGKDRAERHATLLAMKDKTLVDSLRYLAERTRFLDPTVPHVESCRYMAPCGTFCYMNLDVTLFEGVKSVKQVYDALMFYFFNMEISISEIAGDLTIRENDGAWRDGVFECRTVSKMAHDVQVEMNLVNLSAFYDRHDEYGGGRPFGVIVGDYVDVDKLYPYSPTERVRYDVTGVLSITEEMRTTISDD
;
A
#
# COMPACT_ATOMS: atom_id res chain seq x y z
N MET A 1 -16.92 -10.62 -8.57
CA MET A 1 -17.62 -9.95 -7.46
C MET A 1 -16.72 -10.00 -6.21
N PHE A 2 -15.92 -8.94 -6.03
CA PHE A 2 -15.20 -8.48 -4.82
C PHE A 2 -14.09 -9.33 -4.14
N SER A 3 -12.88 -9.35 -4.73
CA SER A 3 -11.62 -9.76 -4.07
C SER A 3 -11.19 -8.81 -2.93
N GLY A 4 -11.42 -7.49 -3.08
CA GLY A 4 -11.06 -6.50 -2.04
C GLY A 4 -11.90 -6.60 -0.76
N LEU A 5 -13.16 -7.06 -0.84
CA LEU A 5 -14.01 -7.24 0.34
C LEU A 5 -13.65 -8.47 1.16
N ALA A 6 -12.94 -9.46 0.61
CA ALA A 6 -12.50 -10.61 1.41
C ALA A 6 -11.36 -10.20 2.34
N ARG A 7 -10.45 -9.32 1.88
CA ARG A 7 -9.22 -8.91 2.58
C ARG A 7 -9.39 -7.87 3.68
N THR A 8 -10.46 -7.08 3.66
CA THR A 8 -10.74 -6.08 4.72
C THR A 8 -11.77 -6.53 5.75
N ARG A 9 -12.33 -7.74 5.64
CA ARG A 9 -13.38 -8.26 6.55
C ARG A 9 -13.00 -8.21 8.03
N PHE A 10 -11.71 -8.38 8.33
CA PHE A 10 -11.20 -8.43 9.69
C PHE A 10 -10.48 -7.14 10.11
N MET A 11 -10.49 -6.11 9.25
CA MET A 11 -9.84 -4.83 9.51
C MET A 11 -10.86 -3.78 9.95
N SER A 12 -10.45 -2.88 10.82
CA SER A 12 -11.27 -1.73 11.20
C SER A 12 -11.37 -0.75 10.03
N LEU A 13 -12.59 -0.47 9.55
CA LEU A 13 -12.83 0.42 8.42
C LEU A 13 -12.59 1.91 8.75
N PHE A 14 -12.51 2.24 10.04
CA PHE A 14 -12.38 3.62 10.52
C PHE A 14 -10.97 3.97 10.99
N GLN A 15 -10.06 3.00 10.96
CA GLN A 15 -8.67 3.19 11.35
C GLN A 15 -7.80 3.07 10.11
N GLU A 16 -6.81 3.96 10.03
CA GLU A 16 -5.81 3.89 8.98
C GLU A 16 -5.01 2.60 9.13
N CYS A 17 -4.88 1.88 8.02
CA CYS A 17 -4.03 0.71 7.95
C CYS A 17 -3.35 0.63 6.58
N SER A 18 -2.08 0.24 6.57
CA SER A 18 -1.28 0.02 5.36
C SER A 18 -0.38 -1.18 5.57
N GLU A 19 -0.56 -2.20 4.74
CA GLU A 19 0.33 -3.37 4.61
C GLU A 19 1.10 -3.25 3.30
N GLN A 20 2.42 -3.45 3.33
CA GLN A 20 3.26 -3.41 2.15
C GLN A 20 4.35 -4.47 2.22
N SER A 21 4.52 -5.21 1.14
CA SER A 21 5.62 -6.15 0.94
C SER A 21 6.39 -5.78 -0.32
N ARG A 22 7.72 -5.77 -0.22
CA ARG A 22 8.66 -5.54 -1.31
C ARG A 22 9.65 -6.68 -1.37
N TYR A 23 9.90 -7.18 -2.56
CA TYR A 23 10.78 -8.32 -2.78
C TYR A 23 11.28 -8.36 -4.21
N VAL A 24 12.31 -9.17 -4.43
CA VAL A 24 12.87 -9.48 -5.74
C VAL A 24 12.43 -10.90 -6.11
N THR A 25 11.96 -11.13 -7.34
CA THR A 25 11.60 -12.48 -7.81
C THR A 25 12.85 -13.28 -8.21
N GLU A 26 12.70 -14.59 -8.45
CA GLU A 26 13.79 -15.43 -8.98
C GLU A 26 14.33 -14.90 -10.32
N ASP A 27 13.43 -14.39 -11.18
CA ASP A 27 13.77 -13.71 -12.44
C ASP A 27 14.38 -12.30 -12.26
N GLY A 28 14.60 -11.88 -11.02
CA GLY A 28 15.16 -10.58 -10.65
C GLY A 28 14.13 -9.46 -10.53
N TYR A 29 12.88 -9.60 -10.97
CA TYR A 29 11.90 -8.50 -10.98
C TYR A 29 11.65 -7.87 -9.60
N LEU A 30 11.61 -6.54 -9.57
CA LEU A 30 11.30 -5.79 -8.35
C LEU A 30 9.80 -5.67 -8.19
N CYS A 31 9.29 -6.18 -7.08
CA CYS A 31 7.86 -6.28 -6.82
C CYS A 31 7.48 -5.49 -5.57
N THR A 32 6.33 -4.82 -5.63
CA THR A 32 5.64 -4.23 -4.48
C THR A 32 4.18 -4.64 -4.49
N ILE A 33 3.74 -5.32 -3.43
CA ILE A 33 2.33 -5.53 -3.14
C ILE A 33 1.98 -4.62 -1.98
N LYS A 34 0.89 -3.87 -2.09
CA LYS A 34 0.39 -3.08 -0.96
C LYS A 34 -1.13 -3.04 -0.92
N MET A 35 -1.62 -3.00 0.31
CA MET A 35 -3.02 -2.88 0.67
C MET A 35 -3.13 -1.75 1.69
N ASP A 36 -4.07 -0.83 1.50
CA ASP A 36 -4.32 0.21 2.49
C ASP A 36 -5.80 0.59 2.59
N VAL A 37 -6.15 1.04 3.79
CA VAL A 37 -7.47 1.54 4.17
C VAL A 37 -7.30 2.96 4.67
N THR A 38 -7.92 3.89 3.96
CA THR A 38 -7.81 5.33 4.21
C THR A 38 -9.20 5.94 4.44
N PRO A 39 -9.52 6.36 5.68
CA PRO A 39 -10.74 7.11 5.95
C PRO A 39 -10.61 8.59 5.58
N PHE A 40 -11.61 9.11 4.89
CA PHE A 40 -11.82 10.53 4.62
C PHE A 40 -12.92 11.07 5.54
N GLU A 41 -12.54 11.94 6.46
CA GLU A 41 -13.42 12.54 7.46
C GLU A 41 -13.88 13.94 7.00
N GLY A 42 -15.03 14.41 7.49
CA GLY A 42 -15.56 15.74 7.11
C GLY A 42 -16.05 15.86 5.66
N VAL A 43 -16.26 14.74 4.96
CA VAL A 43 -16.78 14.70 3.58
C VAL A 43 -18.30 14.52 3.54
N MET A 44 -18.90 14.92 2.42
CA MET A 44 -20.36 14.97 2.22
C MET A 44 -20.91 13.75 1.47
N SER A 45 -20.10 13.09 0.63
CA SER A 45 -20.53 11.94 -0.17
C SER A 45 -19.34 11.20 -0.78
N VAL A 46 -19.58 9.96 -1.25
CA VAL A 46 -18.58 9.22 -2.05
C VAL A 46 -18.29 9.95 -3.36
N ARG A 47 -19.32 10.57 -3.97
CA ARG A 47 -19.17 11.34 -5.22
C ARG A 47 -18.16 12.48 -5.08
N GLN A 48 -18.15 13.15 -3.93
CA GLN A 48 -17.20 14.24 -3.67
C GLN A 48 -15.75 13.74 -3.67
N VAL A 49 -15.46 12.65 -2.96
CA VAL A 49 -14.12 12.06 -2.92
C VAL A 49 -13.74 11.53 -4.30
N LEU A 50 -14.67 10.86 -4.98
CA LEU A 50 -14.45 10.30 -6.30
C LEU A 50 -14.12 11.39 -7.34
N ASN A 51 -14.83 12.52 -7.35
CA ASN A 51 -14.58 13.59 -8.30
C ASN A 51 -13.15 14.14 -8.17
N VAL A 52 -12.65 14.28 -6.93
CA VAL A 52 -11.27 14.70 -6.68
C VAL A 52 -10.28 13.63 -7.14
N MET A 53 -10.53 12.34 -6.84
CA MET A 53 -9.70 11.24 -7.34
C MET A 53 -9.67 11.21 -8.87
N GLN A 54 -10.83 11.37 -9.51
CA GLN A 54 -10.96 11.38 -10.95
C GLN A 54 -10.18 12.54 -11.57
N LEU A 55 -10.19 13.73 -10.96
CA LEU A 55 -9.38 14.85 -11.42
C LEU A 55 -7.88 14.51 -11.45
N TYR A 56 -7.35 13.90 -10.38
CA TYR A 56 -5.95 13.47 -10.34
C TYR A 56 -5.66 12.35 -11.37
N LEU A 57 -6.57 11.38 -11.51
CA LEU A 57 -6.41 10.30 -12.48
C LEU A 57 -6.42 10.81 -13.93
N MET A 58 -7.32 11.74 -14.26
CA MET A 58 -7.39 12.33 -15.60
C MET A 58 -6.16 13.15 -15.97
N ASN A 59 -5.41 13.63 -14.98
CA ASN A 59 -4.22 14.47 -15.13
C ASN A 59 -3.00 13.83 -14.46
N LEU A 60 -2.83 12.51 -14.62
CA LEU A 60 -1.73 11.78 -13.97
C LEU A 60 -0.34 12.31 -14.32
N GLU A 61 -0.13 12.82 -15.54
CA GLU A 61 1.15 13.44 -15.95
C GLU A 61 1.47 14.67 -15.10
N ILE A 62 0.48 15.50 -14.79
CA ILE A 62 0.65 16.67 -13.93
C ILE A 62 0.83 16.20 -12.49
N THR A 63 -0.03 15.30 -12.02
CA THR A 63 -0.01 14.79 -10.65
C THR A 63 1.32 14.12 -10.31
N LEU A 64 1.83 13.27 -11.20
CA LEU A 64 3.12 12.60 -11.04
C LEU A 64 4.31 13.52 -11.32
N THR A 65 4.12 14.69 -11.92
CA THR A 65 5.18 15.70 -12.04
C THR A 65 5.27 16.60 -10.82
N GLU A 66 4.15 17.16 -10.37
CA GLU A 66 4.13 18.17 -9.31
C GLU A 66 4.35 17.57 -7.91
N MET A 67 3.86 16.36 -7.65
CA MET A 67 3.87 15.79 -6.31
C MET A 67 5.23 15.17 -5.92
N PRO A 68 5.81 14.23 -6.68
CA PRO A 68 7.14 13.70 -6.39
C PRO A 68 8.27 14.59 -6.92
N GLY A 69 7.99 15.47 -7.89
CA GLY A 69 8.99 16.33 -8.55
C GLY A 69 9.62 15.73 -9.81
N ASP A 70 9.24 14.51 -10.20
CA ASP A 70 9.77 13.79 -11.36
C ASP A 70 9.00 14.13 -12.63
N VAL A 71 9.69 14.67 -13.65
CA VAL A 71 9.03 15.09 -14.90
C VAL A 71 8.36 13.89 -15.57
N THR A 72 7.03 13.96 -15.71
CA THR A 72 6.21 12.95 -16.35
C THR A 72 5.52 13.51 -17.59
N VAL A 73 5.60 12.77 -18.70
CA VAL A 73 4.98 13.13 -19.99
C VAL A 73 3.97 12.05 -20.37
N ARG A 74 2.80 12.46 -20.86
CA ARG A 74 1.81 11.57 -21.47
C ARG A 74 2.09 11.48 -22.97
N GLU A 75 2.26 10.26 -23.48
CA GLU A 75 2.59 10.00 -24.89
C GLU A 75 1.38 9.62 -25.76
N ASN A 76 0.23 9.34 -25.15
CA ASN A 76 -1.01 9.08 -25.87
C ASN A 76 -1.97 10.27 -25.81
N ASP A 77 -2.66 10.54 -26.92
CA ASP A 77 -3.69 11.57 -27.04
C ASP A 77 -5.02 10.89 -27.38
N GLU A 78 -5.66 10.31 -26.36
CA GLU A 78 -6.98 9.70 -26.51
C GLU A 78 -8.05 10.52 -25.79
N SER A 79 -9.18 10.68 -26.48
CA SER A 79 -10.42 11.25 -25.95
C SER A 79 -10.89 10.40 -24.78
N ALA A 80 -10.58 10.84 -23.55
CA ALA A 80 -11.03 10.21 -22.32
C ALA A 80 -12.57 10.08 -22.29
N GLU A 81 -13.09 8.87 -22.46
CA GLU A 81 -14.41 8.55 -21.93
C GLU A 81 -14.35 8.66 -20.40
N THR A 82 -15.41 9.14 -19.75
CA THR A 82 -15.37 9.37 -18.29
C THR A 82 -15.16 8.09 -17.48
N THR A 83 -15.41 6.93 -18.07
CA THR A 83 -15.38 5.61 -17.42
C THR A 83 -14.19 4.73 -17.82
N VAL A 84 -13.49 5.03 -18.92
CA VAL A 84 -12.33 4.25 -19.40
C VAL A 84 -11.23 5.21 -19.82
N LEU A 85 -10.05 5.04 -19.23
CA LEU A 85 -8.87 5.87 -19.50
C LEU A 85 -7.69 4.99 -19.82
N GLN A 86 -7.02 5.26 -20.93
CA GLN A 86 -5.69 4.73 -21.17
C GLN A 86 -4.66 5.80 -20.87
N HIS A 87 -3.64 5.46 -20.08
CA HIS A 87 -2.50 6.31 -19.82
C HIS A 87 -1.23 5.62 -20.27
N ARG A 88 -0.53 6.25 -21.21
CA ARG A 88 0.87 5.96 -21.53
C ARG A 88 1.72 7.10 -21.00
N LEU A 89 2.39 6.87 -19.89
CA LEU A 89 3.19 7.85 -19.19
C LEU A 89 4.66 7.46 -19.21
N VAL A 90 5.53 8.45 -19.38
CA VAL A 90 6.98 8.29 -19.24
C VAL A 90 7.44 9.28 -18.19
N THR A 91 8.03 8.75 -17.12
CA THR A 91 8.61 9.56 -16.04
C THR A 91 10.12 9.50 -16.13
N SER A 92 10.78 10.65 -16.03
CA SER A 92 12.22 10.72 -15.79
C SER A 92 12.46 10.60 -14.29
N GLU A 93 12.82 9.41 -13.83
CA GLU A 93 13.09 9.13 -12.41
C GLU A 93 14.61 9.27 -12.13
N TYR A 94 15.08 8.70 -11.01
CA TYR A 94 16.44 8.85 -10.48
C TYR A 94 17.53 8.67 -11.53
N ASP A 95 18.52 9.58 -11.55
CA ASP A 95 19.65 9.60 -12.50
C ASP A 95 19.22 9.69 -13.99
N GLY A 96 18.03 10.24 -14.25
CA GLY A 96 17.52 10.42 -15.62
C GLY A 96 17.00 9.13 -16.26
N VAL A 97 16.81 8.06 -15.49
CA VAL A 97 16.25 6.81 -15.99
C VAL A 97 14.80 7.01 -16.40
N LEU A 98 14.48 6.67 -17.64
CA LEU A 98 13.12 6.76 -18.15
C LEU A 98 12.30 5.53 -17.75
N VAL A 99 11.17 5.76 -17.09
CA VAL A 99 10.24 4.72 -16.63
C VAL A 99 8.90 4.87 -17.35
N GLU A 100 8.60 3.90 -18.22
CA GLU A 100 7.33 3.76 -18.92
C GLU A 100 6.27 3.08 -18.06
N LYS A 101 5.06 3.64 -18.07
CA LYS A 101 3.86 3.14 -17.42
C LYS A 101 2.74 3.14 -18.48
N ASN A 102 2.30 1.96 -18.91
CA ASN A 102 1.19 1.83 -19.87
C ASN A 102 0.06 1.05 -19.21
N ALA A 103 -1.04 1.74 -18.89
CA ALA A 103 -2.14 1.17 -18.11
C ALA A 103 -3.50 1.68 -18.56
N VAL A 104 -4.52 0.84 -18.38
CA VAL A 104 -5.92 1.14 -18.59
C VAL A 104 -6.64 1.20 -17.24
N LEU A 105 -7.44 2.23 -17.04
CA LEU A 105 -8.22 2.48 -15.85
C LEU A 105 -9.70 2.36 -16.22
N PHE A 106 -10.44 1.60 -15.43
CA PHE A 106 -11.88 1.48 -15.52
C PHE A 106 -12.51 2.07 -14.26
N LEU A 107 -13.50 2.93 -14.45
CA LEU A 107 -14.25 3.58 -13.38
C LEU A 107 -15.70 3.12 -13.43
N ASP A 108 -16.15 2.46 -12.36
CA ASP A 108 -17.55 2.09 -12.14
C ASP A 108 -18.19 3.03 -11.11
N THR A 109 -19.12 3.84 -11.59
CA THR A 109 -19.91 4.79 -10.81
C THR A 109 -21.35 4.34 -10.58
N SER A 110 -21.73 3.12 -10.97
CA SER A 110 -23.11 2.62 -10.85
C SER A 110 -23.61 2.64 -9.40
N GLY A 111 -22.70 2.47 -8.44
CA GLY A 111 -22.98 2.56 -7.01
C GLY A 111 -23.30 3.95 -6.48
N LEU A 112 -23.13 5.01 -7.27
CA LEU A 112 -23.42 6.38 -6.84
C LEU A 112 -24.90 6.76 -6.98
N ASP A 113 -25.65 6.04 -7.83
CA ASP A 113 -27.05 6.33 -8.11
C ASP A 113 -28.01 5.76 -7.05
N CYS A 114 -27.48 5.32 -5.91
CA CYS A 114 -28.31 4.84 -4.80
C CYS A 114 -29.06 5.99 -4.11
N GLY A 115 -30.29 5.72 -3.69
CA GLY A 115 -31.15 6.70 -3.00
C GLY A 115 -30.68 7.09 -1.58
N SER A 116 -29.73 6.34 -1.01
CA SER A 116 -29.11 6.64 0.29
C SER A 116 -27.61 6.92 0.10
N VAL A 117 -27.14 8.02 0.71
CA VAL A 117 -25.70 8.37 0.75
C VAL A 117 -24.87 7.25 1.40
N ASP A 118 -25.48 6.53 2.34
CA ASP A 118 -24.82 5.48 3.13
C ASP A 118 -24.57 4.19 2.31
N GLU A 119 -25.20 4.05 1.15
CA GLU A 119 -25.03 2.90 0.24
C GLU A 119 -24.17 3.25 -0.98
N GLN A 120 -23.74 4.52 -1.08
CA GLN A 120 -22.92 4.95 -2.19
C GLN A 120 -21.58 4.22 -2.20
N HIS A 121 -21.18 3.79 -3.38
CA HIS A 121 -19.87 3.20 -3.62
C HIS A 121 -19.38 3.53 -5.03
N ALA A 122 -18.06 3.47 -5.18
CA ALA A 122 -17.40 3.57 -6.48
C ALA A 122 -16.22 2.60 -6.52
N LEU A 123 -15.92 2.09 -7.71
CA LEU A 123 -14.81 1.17 -7.94
C LEU A 123 -13.94 1.70 -9.07
N ILE A 124 -12.63 1.68 -8.86
CA ILE A 124 -11.61 2.00 -9.85
C ILE A 124 -10.72 0.78 -9.96
N THR A 125 -10.56 0.25 -11.17
CA THR A 125 -9.62 -0.84 -11.44
C THR A 125 -8.59 -0.36 -12.46
N VAL A 126 -7.33 -0.65 -12.21
CA VAL A 126 -6.22 -0.34 -13.11
C VAL A 126 -5.56 -1.64 -13.50
N ASP A 127 -5.25 -1.81 -14.77
CA ASP A 127 -4.43 -2.91 -15.24
C ASP A 127 -3.44 -2.42 -16.28
N PHE A 128 -2.30 -3.10 -16.39
CA PHE A 128 -1.27 -2.72 -17.35
C PHE A 128 -1.60 -3.28 -18.74
N VAL A 129 -1.05 -2.65 -19.78
CA VAL A 129 -1.23 -3.11 -21.17
C VAL A 129 -0.12 -4.11 -21.50
N ASP A 130 -0.43 -5.40 -21.61
CA ASP A 130 0.56 -6.44 -21.95
C ASP A 130 1.33 -6.14 -23.24
N ARG A 131 0.56 -5.83 -24.29
CA ARG A 131 1.05 -5.57 -25.64
C ARG A 131 0.32 -4.38 -26.24
N ASP A 132 1.10 -3.42 -26.70
CA ASP A 132 0.62 -2.21 -27.38
C ASP A 132 1.31 -2.13 -28.75
N ASP A 133 0.57 -2.46 -29.81
CA ASP A 133 1.10 -2.43 -31.18
C ASP A 133 1.17 -1.00 -31.75
N LEU A 134 0.38 -0.07 -31.21
CA LEU A 134 0.40 1.34 -31.63
C LEU A 134 1.63 2.04 -31.05
N TYR A 135 1.99 1.69 -29.82
CA TYR A 135 3.17 2.18 -29.15
C TYR A 135 4.00 1.04 -28.54
N PRO A 136 4.79 0.31 -29.34
CA PRO A 136 5.59 -0.79 -28.85
C PRO A 136 6.54 -0.40 -27.70
N TYR A 137 6.63 -1.27 -26.70
CA TYR A 137 7.59 -1.10 -25.61
C TYR A 137 9.02 -1.25 -26.12
N CYS A 138 9.89 -0.32 -25.72
CA CYS A 138 11.30 -0.29 -26.13
C CYS A 138 12.22 -0.58 -24.92
N PRO A 139 12.55 -1.86 -24.65
CA PRO A 139 13.36 -2.25 -23.48
C PRO A 139 14.80 -1.71 -23.52
N SER A 140 15.28 -1.35 -24.71
CA SER A 140 16.61 -0.75 -24.91
C SER A 140 16.65 0.76 -24.64
N GLN A 141 15.54 1.39 -24.22
CA GLN A 141 15.48 2.83 -23.95
C GLN A 141 14.84 3.18 -22.61
N ARG A 142 13.93 2.33 -22.12
CA ARG A 142 13.07 2.64 -20.96
C ARG A 142 12.87 1.41 -20.11
N LEU A 143 12.70 1.64 -18.81
CA LEU A 143 12.28 0.64 -17.85
C LEU A 143 10.75 0.54 -17.86
N ARG A 144 10.20 -0.66 -17.79
CA ARG A 144 8.75 -0.88 -17.75
C ARG A 144 8.28 -1.13 -16.33
N LYS A 145 7.31 -0.33 -15.90
CA LYS A 145 6.61 -0.46 -14.63
C LYS A 145 5.15 -0.80 -14.88
N ASP A 146 4.81 -2.05 -14.63
CA ASP A 146 3.45 -2.56 -14.74
C ASP A 146 2.76 -2.45 -13.38
N ALA A 147 1.48 -2.10 -13.40
CA ALA A 147 0.68 -1.98 -12.20
C ALA A 147 -0.73 -2.54 -12.43
N THR A 148 -1.15 -3.43 -11.52
CA THR A 148 -2.55 -3.86 -11.38
C THR A 148 -3.06 -3.33 -10.04
N SER A 149 -4.22 -2.69 -10.04
CA SER A 149 -4.78 -2.04 -8.85
C SER A 149 -6.29 -2.13 -8.79
N VAL A 150 -6.83 -2.20 -7.58
CA VAL A 150 -8.26 -2.11 -7.29
C VAL A 150 -8.44 -1.11 -6.15
N MET A 151 -9.25 -0.09 -6.37
CA MET A 151 -9.58 0.94 -5.39
C MET A 151 -11.10 1.01 -5.24
N LYS A 152 -11.58 0.93 -4.00
CA LYS A 152 -12.99 0.97 -3.67
C LYS A 152 -13.27 2.10 -2.69
N LEU A 153 -14.23 2.96 -3.02
CA LEU A 153 -14.78 3.95 -2.11
C LEU A 153 -16.11 3.45 -1.55
N LEU A 154 -16.31 3.58 -0.25
CA LEU A 154 -17.54 3.21 0.46
C LEU A 154 -17.93 4.28 1.48
N ALA A 155 -19.21 4.60 1.53
CA ALA A 155 -19.78 5.41 2.60
C ALA A 155 -19.99 4.58 3.87
N HIS A 156 -19.60 5.14 5.01
CA HIS A 156 -19.89 4.59 6.32
C HIS A 156 -20.35 5.69 7.29
N ARG A 157 -21.22 5.34 8.23
CA ARG A 157 -21.55 6.20 9.36
C ARG A 157 -20.87 5.72 10.63
N ARG A 158 -20.30 6.65 11.39
CA ARG A 158 -19.83 6.39 12.74
C ARG A 158 -20.29 7.47 13.70
N LYS A 159 -20.45 7.11 14.96
CA LYS A 159 -20.71 8.10 16.02
C LYS A 159 -19.41 8.85 16.28
N ARG A 160 -19.46 10.18 16.24
CA ARG A 160 -18.32 11.01 16.59
C ARG A 160 -18.00 10.85 18.09
N VAL A 161 -16.89 10.20 18.42
CA VAL A 161 -16.35 10.20 19.78
C VAL A 161 -15.55 11.48 19.93
N GLY A 162 -16.12 12.48 20.58
CA GLY A 162 -15.43 13.76 20.79
C GLY A 162 -14.21 13.57 21.69
N VAL A 163 -13.01 13.59 21.11
CA VAL A 163 -11.79 13.89 21.88
C VAL A 163 -11.87 15.37 22.24
N GLY A 164 -12.24 15.67 23.49
CA GLY A 164 -12.12 17.02 24.05
C GLY A 164 -13.41 17.83 24.27
N SER A 165 -14.55 17.23 24.62
CA SER A 165 -15.67 18.02 25.19
C SER A 165 -16.14 17.46 26.52
N THR A 166 -15.45 17.84 27.60
CA THR A 166 -16.07 17.87 28.93
C THR A 166 -17.04 19.04 28.96
N ASN A 167 -18.26 18.84 28.46
CA ASN A 167 -19.34 19.79 28.72
C ASN A 167 -19.70 19.71 30.21
N LYS A 168 -19.59 20.85 30.89
CA LYS A 168 -19.96 21.05 32.31
C LYS A 168 -21.47 21.15 32.54
N ASP A 169 -22.31 20.64 31.64
CA ASP A 169 -23.75 20.56 31.83
C ASP A 169 -24.26 19.20 31.36
N GLY A 170 -24.86 18.46 32.29
CA GLY A 170 -25.30 17.07 32.15
C GLY A 170 -26.47 16.83 31.20
N GLY A 171 -26.31 17.20 29.92
CA GLY A 171 -27.17 16.75 28.83
C GLY A 171 -26.43 15.76 27.94
N LEU A 172 -26.99 14.56 27.74
CA LEU A 172 -26.54 13.64 26.68
C LEU A 172 -26.70 14.34 25.33
N ALA A 173 -25.64 14.98 24.84
CA ALA A 173 -25.54 15.36 23.45
C ALA A 173 -25.46 14.05 22.64
N GLY A 174 -26.59 13.65 22.04
CA GLY A 174 -26.61 12.55 21.08
C GLY A 174 -25.59 12.86 19.98
N GLY A 175 -24.49 12.10 19.93
CA GLY A 175 -23.44 12.29 18.94
C GLY A 175 -24.07 12.25 17.55
N LYS A 176 -23.90 13.32 16.77
CA LYS A 176 -24.32 13.32 15.37
C LYS A 176 -23.53 12.22 14.66
N ASP A 177 -24.24 11.33 13.96
CA ASP A 177 -23.61 10.37 13.07
C ASP A 177 -22.85 11.13 11.98
N GLU A 178 -21.55 10.93 11.93
CA GLU A 178 -20.65 11.50 10.94
C GLU A 178 -20.54 10.55 9.76
N LEU A 179 -20.61 11.10 8.55
CA LEU A 179 -20.29 10.37 7.32
C LEU A 179 -18.77 10.32 7.15
N VAL A 180 -18.25 9.12 6.94
CA VAL A 180 -16.84 8.86 6.61
C VAL A 180 -16.83 8.08 5.30
N VAL A 181 -16.08 8.56 4.31
CA VAL A 181 -15.84 7.79 3.09
C VAL A 181 -14.54 7.04 3.24
N VAL A 182 -14.59 5.72 3.10
CA VAL A 182 -13.43 4.84 3.26
C VAL A 182 -12.95 4.43 1.88
N LEU A 183 -11.68 4.73 1.59
CA LEU A 183 -10.96 4.25 0.43
C LEU A 183 -10.18 2.99 0.82
N THR A 184 -10.47 1.88 0.16
CA THR A 184 -9.70 0.64 0.25
C THR A 184 -8.96 0.44 -1.05
N ARG A 185 -7.64 0.30 -0.99
CA ARG A 185 -6.80 0.08 -2.18
C ARG A 185 -6.00 -1.19 -2.04
N TRP A 186 -5.92 -1.94 -3.12
CA TRP A 186 -4.97 -3.02 -3.31
C TRP A 186 -4.22 -2.75 -4.60
N PHE A 187 -2.90 -2.88 -4.60
CA PHE A 187 -2.12 -2.80 -5.82
C PHE A 187 -0.93 -3.74 -5.78
N PHE A 188 -0.61 -4.25 -6.97
CA PHE A 188 0.60 -4.99 -7.25
C PHE A 188 1.32 -4.27 -8.38
N VAL A 189 2.54 -3.86 -8.09
CA VAL A 189 3.41 -3.16 -9.03
C VAL A 189 4.66 -4.00 -9.18
N TRP A 190 5.07 -4.24 -10.41
CA TRP A 190 6.38 -4.82 -10.68
C TRP A 190 7.12 -4.04 -11.74
N VAL A 191 8.44 -4.13 -11.67
CA VAL A 191 9.35 -3.51 -12.61
C VAL A 191 10.13 -4.59 -13.34
N ARG A 192 10.05 -4.56 -14.68
CA ARG A 192 10.82 -5.46 -15.54
C ARG A 192 12.21 -4.89 -15.82
N TRP A 193 13.23 -5.73 -15.74
CA TRP A 193 14.62 -5.34 -16.02
C TRP A 193 14.82 -4.94 -17.48
N LEU A 194 15.78 -4.03 -17.70
CA LEU A 194 16.19 -3.59 -19.03
C LEU A 194 17.19 -4.57 -19.66
N GLU A 195 17.38 -4.41 -20.97
CA GLU A 195 18.60 -4.85 -21.68
C GLU A 195 19.74 -3.80 -21.56
N ILE A 196 19.53 -2.69 -20.85
CA ILE A 196 20.50 -1.60 -20.64
C ILE A 196 21.15 -1.74 -19.26
N ALA A 197 22.45 -1.46 -19.17
CA ALA A 197 23.14 -1.29 -17.89
C ALA A 197 22.66 -0.01 -17.18
N VAL A 198 21.86 -0.18 -16.12
CA VAL A 198 21.50 0.89 -15.18
C VAL A 198 22.28 0.70 -13.87
N SER A 199 22.69 1.80 -13.24
CA SER A 199 23.41 1.71 -11.96
C SER A 199 22.55 1.03 -10.90
N GLU A 200 23.17 0.18 -10.08
CA GLU A 200 22.47 -0.53 -9.01
C GLU A 200 21.83 0.46 -8.00
N SER A 201 22.49 1.59 -7.75
CA SER A 201 21.94 2.68 -6.93
C SER A 201 20.64 3.25 -7.49
N SER A 202 20.55 3.47 -8.80
CA SER A 202 19.33 4.00 -9.44
C SER A 202 18.20 2.99 -9.34
N ILE A 203 18.50 1.71 -9.54
CA ILE A 203 17.52 0.62 -9.41
C ILE A 203 16.98 0.52 -7.98
N ARG A 204 17.87 0.56 -6.98
CA ARG A 204 17.47 0.55 -5.57
C ARG A 204 16.61 1.76 -5.20
N SER A 205 16.92 2.95 -5.72
CA SER A 205 16.10 4.16 -5.52
C SER A 205 14.71 4.03 -6.14
N ILE A 206 14.60 3.53 -7.38
CA ILE A 206 13.31 3.30 -8.05
C ILE A 206 12.49 2.23 -7.29
N ALA A 207 13.14 1.15 -6.86
CA ALA A 207 12.53 0.11 -6.05
C ALA A 207 12.05 0.61 -4.68
N ALA A 208 12.75 1.61 -4.13
CA ALA A 208 12.44 2.15 -2.81
C ALA A 208 11.04 2.77 -2.77
N ASP A 209 10.60 3.39 -3.87
CA ASP A 209 9.34 4.11 -3.92
C ASP A 209 8.49 3.84 -5.17
N LEU A 210 8.13 2.57 -5.39
CA LEU A 210 7.27 2.21 -6.52
C LEU A 210 5.85 2.81 -6.45
N THR A 211 5.40 3.33 -5.32
CA THR A 211 4.00 3.76 -5.12
C THR A 211 3.85 5.19 -4.59
N GLY A 212 4.95 5.92 -4.50
CA GLY A 212 5.06 7.24 -3.88
C GLY A 212 4.10 8.27 -4.43
N GLY A 213 4.09 8.45 -5.76
CA GLY A 213 3.23 9.43 -6.42
C GLY A 213 1.76 9.31 -6.02
N VAL A 214 1.20 8.09 -6.07
CA VAL A 214 -0.20 7.84 -5.69
C VAL A 214 -0.42 7.98 -4.18
N ASN A 215 0.56 7.61 -3.35
CA ASN A 215 0.48 7.80 -1.90
C ASN A 215 0.44 9.30 -1.52
N LEU A 216 1.28 10.12 -2.18
CA LEU A 216 1.29 11.56 -2.01
C LEU A 216 -0.04 12.18 -2.43
N THR A 217 -0.63 11.75 -3.56
CA THR A 217 -1.96 12.20 -3.99
C THR A 217 -3.02 11.96 -2.92
N ILE A 218 -3.10 10.73 -2.38
CA ILE A 218 -4.08 10.42 -1.34
C ILE A 218 -3.80 11.20 -0.04
N LYS A 219 -2.54 11.36 0.34
CA LYS A 219 -2.16 12.18 1.49
C LYS A 219 -2.64 13.63 1.31
N SER A 220 -2.35 14.25 0.17
CA SER A 220 -2.81 15.61 -0.14
C SER A 220 -4.33 15.72 -0.23
N MET A 221 -5.02 14.69 -0.70
CA MET A 221 -6.49 14.65 -0.65
C MET A 221 -7.04 14.62 0.77
N ARG A 222 -6.33 14.01 1.73
CA ARG A 222 -6.76 14.04 3.14
C ARG A 222 -6.45 15.37 3.80
N GLU A 223 -5.28 15.93 3.51
CA GLU A 223 -4.80 17.18 4.11
C GLU A 223 -5.45 18.43 3.48
N GLY A 224 -5.86 18.34 2.21
CA GLY A 224 -6.21 19.48 1.36
C GLY A 224 -7.70 19.68 1.04
N VAL A 225 -8.61 19.05 1.78
CA VAL A 225 -10.05 19.16 1.54
C VAL A 225 -10.63 20.21 2.53
N TYR A 226 -10.93 21.48 2.17
CA TYR A 226 -11.35 22.08 0.89
C TYR A 226 -10.91 23.56 0.69
N PRO A 227 -10.80 24.05 -0.55
CA PRO A 227 -11.58 25.20 -1.03
C PRO A 227 -12.91 24.70 -1.61
N THR A 228 -14.02 25.33 -1.20
CA THR A 228 -15.34 25.21 -1.82
C THR A 228 -15.23 25.25 -3.34
N LEU A 229 -15.45 24.10 -3.99
CA LEU A 229 -15.98 24.15 -5.35
C LEU A 229 -17.32 24.89 -5.26
N PRO A 230 -17.59 25.89 -6.13
CA PRO A 230 -18.86 26.60 -6.09
C PRO A 230 -19.98 25.58 -6.20
N ASP A 231 -20.91 25.62 -5.26
CA ASP A 231 -22.20 24.97 -5.39
C ASP A 231 -22.75 25.28 -6.78
N GLU A 232 -22.89 24.27 -7.64
CA GLU A 232 -23.91 24.40 -8.67
C GLU A 232 -25.25 24.51 -7.92
N PRO A 233 -25.98 25.63 -8.07
CA PRO A 233 -27.27 25.74 -7.45
C PRO A 233 -28.18 24.68 -8.08
N CYS A 234 -28.64 23.77 -7.24
CA CYS A 234 -29.74 22.88 -7.55
C CYS A 234 -30.99 23.77 -7.74
N ASP A 235 -31.24 24.15 -9.00
CA ASP A 235 -32.27 25.10 -9.40
C ASP A 235 -33.67 24.48 -9.29
N ASN A 236 -34.13 24.30 -8.05
CA ASN A 236 -35.51 24.00 -7.71
C ASN A 236 -36.32 25.30 -7.60
N GLN A 237 -36.36 26.10 -8.66
CA GLN A 237 -37.29 27.24 -8.76
C GLN A 237 -37.88 27.39 -10.17
N SER A 238 -38.73 26.43 -10.56
CA SER A 238 -39.78 26.70 -11.55
C SER A 238 -41.06 25.93 -11.27
N ALA A 239 -41.54 26.00 -10.02
CA ALA A 239 -42.85 25.49 -9.64
C ALA A 239 -43.51 26.41 -8.61
N LYS A 240 -43.95 27.61 -9.07
CA LYS A 240 -45.12 28.38 -8.57
C LYS A 240 -45.10 29.81 -9.12
N LYS A 241 -45.31 29.96 -10.43
CA LYS A 241 -45.89 31.18 -11.01
C LYS A 241 -46.72 30.78 -12.22
N GLN A 242 -47.95 30.36 -11.94
CA GLN A 242 -49.12 30.52 -12.82
C GLN A 242 -50.32 29.86 -12.14
N LYS A 243 -51.01 30.65 -11.33
CA LYS A 243 -52.40 30.38 -10.97
C LYS A 243 -53.17 31.69 -11.04
N ALA A 244 -53.52 32.09 -12.26
CA ALA A 244 -54.69 32.88 -12.55
C ALA A 244 -54.97 32.90 -14.05
N MET A 245 -56.23 32.63 -14.37
CA MET A 245 -56.96 32.89 -15.61
C MET A 245 -56.92 31.89 -16.77
N SER A 246 -58.12 31.32 -16.96
CA SER A 246 -58.83 31.14 -18.23
C SER A 246 -59.04 29.70 -18.67
N THR A 247 -60.16 29.16 -18.19
CA THR A 247 -61.04 28.21 -18.85
C THR A 247 -61.06 28.31 -20.38
N HIS A 248 -60.81 27.21 -21.09
CA HIS A 248 -61.72 26.68 -22.13
C HIS A 248 -61.34 25.24 -22.54
N LYS A 249 -62.37 24.43 -22.78
CA LYS A 249 -62.33 22.99 -23.13
C LYS A 249 -61.53 22.70 -24.40
N THR A 250 -60.72 21.64 -24.38
CA THR A 250 -60.48 20.78 -25.56
C THR A 250 -60.11 19.36 -25.13
N SER A 251 -60.64 18.39 -25.87
CA SER A 251 -60.57 16.95 -25.65
C SER A 251 -59.33 16.28 -26.27
N CYS A 252 -58.94 15.15 -25.67
CA CYS A 252 -58.26 13.95 -26.23
C CYS A 252 -56.93 14.09 -27.00
N MET A 253 -55.88 13.39 -26.54
CA MET A 253 -55.13 12.34 -27.28
C MET A 253 -53.85 11.90 -26.53
N ARG A 254 -53.65 10.58 -26.41
CA ARG A 254 -52.44 9.93 -25.86
C ARG A 254 -51.27 10.03 -26.87
N GLY A 255 -50.12 10.56 -26.46
CA GLY A 255 -48.91 10.62 -27.29
C GLY A 255 -48.22 9.25 -27.46
N ARG A 256 -48.19 8.73 -28.69
CA ARG A 256 -47.45 7.52 -29.09
C ARG A 256 -45.94 7.78 -29.14
N ARG A 257 -45.12 6.85 -28.64
CA ARG A 257 -43.66 6.79 -28.87
C ARG A 257 -43.38 6.85 -30.38
N ARG A 258 -42.57 7.82 -30.82
CA ARG A 258 -42.12 7.91 -32.22
C ARG A 258 -41.25 6.69 -32.54
N LYS A 259 -41.72 5.85 -33.46
CA LYS A 259 -40.93 4.74 -34.02
C LYS A 259 -39.79 5.33 -34.86
N LYS A 260 -38.58 4.80 -34.69
CA LYS A 260 -37.43 5.13 -35.57
C LYS A 260 -37.86 4.87 -37.03
N PRO A 261 -37.69 5.83 -37.96
CA PRO A 261 -38.03 5.64 -39.37
C PRO A 261 -37.26 4.46 -39.96
N THR A 262 -37.94 3.68 -40.80
CA THR A 262 -37.46 2.41 -41.38
C THR A 262 -36.13 2.53 -42.14
N TYR A 263 -35.83 3.70 -42.68
CA TYR A 263 -34.57 3.98 -43.37
C TYR A 263 -33.35 3.91 -42.44
N TYR A 264 -33.44 4.48 -41.22
CA TYR A 264 -32.33 4.47 -40.27
C TYR A 264 -32.08 3.07 -39.71
N VAL A 265 -33.15 2.30 -39.45
CA VAL A 265 -33.04 0.90 -39.02
C VAL A 265 -32.33 0.05 -40.08
N ARG A 266 -32.72 0.19 -41.35
CA ARG A 266 -32.07 -0.53 -42.46
C ARG A 266 -30.61 -0.11 -42.68
N LYS A 267 -30.27 1.16 -42.44
CA LYS A 267 -28.89 1.65 -42.54
C LYS A 267 -28.02 1.09 -41.42
N ASP A 268 -28.55 0.99 -40.21
CA ASP A 268 -27.86 0.40 -39.06
C ASP A 268 -27.70 -1.13 -39.25
N GLU A 269 -28.74 -1.82 -39.72
CA GLU A 269 -28.69 -3.25 -40.09
C GLU A 269 -27.66 -3.51 -41.19
N MET A 270 -27.62 -2.66 -42.22
CA MET A 270 -26.65 -2.79 -43.32
C MET A 270 -25.21 -2.60 -42.82
N LYS A 271 -24.96 -1.66 -41.90
CA LYS A 271 -23.65 -1.49 -41.27
C LYS A 271 -23.28 -2.70 -40.40
N ALA A 272 -24.22 -3.22 -39.61
CA ALA A 272 -24.00 -4.39 -38.77
C ALA A 272 -23.71 -5.65 -39.61
N LEU A 273 -24.44 -5.84 -40.71
CA LEU A 273 -24.21 -6.95 -41.65
C LEU A 273 -22.89 -6.79 -42.39
N GLN A 274 -22.50 -5.58 -42.78
CA GLN A 274 -21.19 -5.35 -43.40
C GLN A 274 -20.06 -5.70 -42.44
N LEU A 275 -20.17 -5.29 -41.17
CA LEU A 275 -19.17 -5.61 -40.13
C LEU A 275 -19.09 -7.13 -39.87
N GLN A 276 -20.22 -7.84 -39.94
CA GLN A 276 -20.24 -9.31 -39.88
C GLN A 276 -19.58 -9.96 -41.11
N ILE A 277 -19.79 -9.42 -42.31
CA ILE A 277 -19.14 -9.91 -43.53
C ILE A 277 -17.63 -9.73 -43.43
N ASP A 278 -17.17 -8.55 -42.98
CA ASP A 278 -15.74 -8.25 -42.85
C ASP A 278 -15.07 -9.19 -41.82
N VAL A 279 -15.73 -9.44 -40.68
CA VAL A 279 -15.27 -10.41 -39.67
C VAL A 279 -15.26 -11.84 -40.21
N LEU A 280 -16.28 -12.24 -40.96
CA LEU A 280 -16.35 -13.58 -41.55
C LEU A 280 -15.32 -13.78 -42.66
N GLN A 281 -15.00 -12.73 -43.43
CA GLN A 281 -13.95 -12.77 -44.44
C GLN A 281 -12.57 -12.90 -43.79
N ALA A 282 -12.26 -12.11 -42.74
CA ALA A 282 -11.03 -12.26 -41.98
C ALA A 282 -10.91 -13.66 -41.34
N ARG A 283 -12.02 -14.22 -40.88
CA ARG A 283 -12.08 -15.59 -40.33
C ARG A 283 -11.88 -16.66 -41.40
N LEU A 284 -12.35 -16.44 -42.62
CA LEU A 284 -12.09 -17.33 -43.75
C LEU A 284 -10.64 -17.26 -44.21
N GLU A 285 -10.04 -16.07 -44.26
CA GLU A 285 -8.62 -15.88 -44.64
C GLU A 285 -7.69 -16.61 -43.66
N THR A 286 -7.92 -16.45 -42.36
CA THR A 286 -7.18 -17.16 -41.31
C THR A 286 -7.36 -18.68 -41.38
N LEU A 287 -8.57 -19.17 -41.67
CA LEU A 287 -8.83 -20.60 -41.88
C LEU A 287 -8.20 -21.14 -43.17
N GLU A 288 -8.15 -20.35 -44.25
CA GLU A 288 -7.48 -20.71 -45.49
C GLU A 288 -5.96 -20.75 -45.33
N GLU A 289 -5.39 -19.82 -44.56
CA GLU A 289 -3.96 -19.81 -44.20
C GLU A 289 -3.60 -21.00 -43.31
N ALA A 290 -4.40 -21.29 -42.27
CA ALA A 290 -4.22 -22.46 -41.43
C ALA A 290 -4.31 -23.78 -42.22
N LYS A 291 -5.24 -23.85 -43.19
CA LYS A 291 -5.37 -24.99 -44.10
C LYS A 291 -4.17 -25.13 -45.05
N LYS A 292 -3.57 -24.02 -45.52
CA LYS A 292 -2.33 -24.01 -46.32
C LYS A 292 -1.12 -24.49 -45.49
N LEU A 293 -1.13 -24.27 -44.17
CA LEU A 293 -0.10 -24.71 -43.23
C LEU A 293 -0.32 -26.14 -42.68
N GLY A 294 -1.42 -26.81 -43.04
CA GLY A 294 -1.70 -28.18 -42.63
C GLY A 294 -2.14 -28.35 -41.17
N ILE A 295 -2.57 -27.26 -40.51
CA ILE A 295 -3.09 -27.26 -39.14
C ILE A 295 -4.55 -27.69 -39.16
N SER A 296 -4.94 -28.67 -38.34
CA SER A 296 -6.32 -29.16 -38.32
C SER A 296 -7.26 -28.16 -37.62
N PRO A 297 -8.55 -28.10 -37.97
CA PRO A 297 -9.53 -27.24 -37.28
C PRO A 297 -9.66 -27.57 -35.78
N SER A 298 -9.28 -28.78 -35.38
CA SER A 298 -9.31 -29.27 -34.00
C SER A 298 -8.29 -28.57 -33.11
N ASP A 299 -7.11 -28.28 -33.64
CA ASP A 299 -5.99 -27.68 -32.88
C ASP A 299 -6.20 -26.18 -32.59
N LEU A 300 -7.14 -25.54 -33.30
CA LEU A 300 -7.51 -24.13 -33.10
C LEU A 300 -8.66 -23.95 -32.10
N ASP A 301 -9.53 -24.96 -31.94
CA ASP A 301 -10.57 -24.98 -30.90
C ASP A 301 -10.00 -25.35 -29.51
N ASP A 302 -8.83 -25.99 -29.45
CA ASP A 302 -8.15 -26.35 -28.19
C ASP A 302 -7.59 -25.15 -27.41
N LEU A 303 -7.38 -24.00 -28.05
CA LEU A 303 -6.98 -22.74 -27.40
C LEU A 303 -8.13 -22.08 -26.60
N ASN A 304 -9.37 -22.51 -26.81
CA ASN A 304 -10.57 -22.04 -26.08
C ASN A 304 -11.32 -23.22 -25.43
N SER A 305 -10.61 -24.30 -25.07
CA SER A 305 -11.26 -25.49 -24.52
C SER A 305 -11.95 -25.18 -23.17
N PRO A 306 -13.13 -25.79 -22.89
CA PRO A 306 -13.81 -25.64 -21.60
C PRO A 306 -13.00 -26.19 -20.41
N ALA A 307 -11.94 -26.98 -20.66
CA ALA A 307 -11.03 -27.46 -19.63
C ALA A 307 -10.05 -26.38 -19.16
N ASP A 308 -9.64 -25.46 -20.03
CA ASP A 308 -8.75 -24.35 -19.66
C ASP A 308 -9.51 -23.28 -18.85
N THR A 309 -10.80 -23.07 -19.14
CA THR A 309 -11.69 -22.26 -18.28
C THR A 309 -11.89 -22.89 -16.90
N ASP A 310 -12.03 -24.22 -16.81
CA ASP A 310 -12.22 -24.92 -15.52
C ASP A 310 -10.95 -24.82 -14.65
N ILE A 311 -9.76 -25.01 -15.24
CA ILE A 311 -8.49 -24.81 -14.53
C ILE A 311 -8.34 -23.35 -14.08
N ARG A 312 -8.67 -22.38 -14.93
CA ARG A 312 -8.63 -20.96 -14.59
C ARG A 312 -9.55 -20.64 -13.41
N ASP A 313 -10.78 -21.13 -13.43
CA ASP A 313 -11.76 -20.93 -12.37
C ASP A 313 -11.30 -21.58 -11.04
N ILE A 314 -10.70 -22.78 -11.12
CA ILE A 314 -10.12 -23.47 -9.96
C ILE A 314 -8.95 -22.67 -9.38
N VAL A 315 -8.00 -22.22 -10.22
CA VAL A 315 -6.86 -21.40 -9.80
C VAL A 315 -7.35 -20.10 -9.17
N GLN A 316 -8.34 -19.45 -9.77
CA GLN A 316 -8.93 -18.22 -9.24
C GLN A 316 -9.58 -18.46 -7.87
N SER A 317 -10.30 -19.57 -7.70
CA SER A 317 -10.90 -19.98 -6.41
C SER A 317 -9.85 -20.21 -5.33
N GLN A 318 -8.72 -20.84 -5.67
CA GLN A 318 -7.60 -21.03 -4.75
C GLN A 318 -6.96 -19.69 -4.37
N GLN A 319 -6.73 -18.80 -5.34
CA GLN A 319 -6.22 -17.45 -5.08
C GLN A 319 -7.13 -16.66 -4.13
N TYR A 320 -8.46 -16.80 -4.29
CA TYR A 320 -9.42 -16.19 -3.36
C TYR A 320 -9.33 -16.77 -1.94
N SER A 321 -9.11 -18.08 -1.83
CA SER A 321 -8.95 -18.74 -0.53
C SER A 321 -7.69 -18.23 0.19
N ILE A 322 -6.57 -18.09 -0.52
CA ILE A 322 -5.33 -17.51 0.01
C ILE A 322 -5.55 -16.06 0.44
N ALA A 323 -6.20 -15.25 -0.39
CA ALA A 323 -6.52 -13.86 -0.05
C ALA A 323 -7.39 -13.76 1.22
N SER A 324 -8.29 -14.71 1.45
CA SER A 324 -9.08 -14.78 2.68
C SER A 324 -8.23 -15.14 3.91
N VAL A 325 -7.22 -16.00 3.78
CA VAL A 325 -6.30 -16.30 4.88
C VAL A 325 -5.41 -15.08 5.19
N GLN A 326 -4.90 -14.41 4.16
CA GLN A 326 -4.12 -13.17 4.30
C GLN A 326 -4.92 -12.08 5.02
N SER A 327 -6.22 -11.95 4.70
CA SER A 327 -7.17 -11.09 5.41
C SER A 327 -7.21 -11.35 6.91
N ALA A 328 -7.37 -12.61 7.28
CA ALA A 328 -7.52 -13.02 8.67
C ALA A 328 -6.23 -12.77 9.45
N LEU A 329 -5.07 -13.00 8.82
CA LEU A 329 -3.77 -12.71 9.40
C LEU A 329 -3.54 -11.19 9.57
N GLY A 330 -3.88 -10.38 8.57
CA GLY A 330 -3.80 -8.91 8.68
C GLY A 330 -4.67 -8.38 9.82
N GLY A 331 -5.91 -8.84 9.91
CA GLY A 331 -6.79 -8.53 11.05
C GLY A 331 -6.18 -8.95 12.40
N TYR A 332 -5.63 -10.16 12.50
CA TYR A 332 -4.96 -10.64 13.72
C TYR A 332 -3.81 -9.72 14.16
N LEU A 333 -2.96 -9.29 13.22
CA LEU A 333 -1.84 -8.38 13.50
C LEU A 333 -2.33 -7.05 14.07
N THR A 334 -3.42 -6.48 13.53
CA THR A 334 -3.97 -5.20 14.03
C THR A 334 -4.54 -5.28 15.45
N THR A 335 -4.84 -6.48 15.94
CA THR A 335 -5.40 -6.74 17.29
C THR A 335 -4.38 -7.28 18.29
N THR A 336 -3.17 -7.59 17.83
CA THR A 336 -2.14 -8.15 18.71
C THR A 336 -1.48 -7.03 19.50
N ASP A 337 -1.70 -7.02 20.82
CA ASP A 337 -1.17 -5.98 21.71
C ASP A 337 0.31 -6.19 22.08
N ARG A 338 0.83 -7.41 21.98
CA ARG A 338 2.21 -7.79 22.36
C ARG A 338 2.76 -8.92 21.50
N LEU A 339 4.04 -8.84 21.14
CA LEU A 339 4.75 -9.92 20.45
C LEU A 339 5.05 -11.09 21.40
N PRO A 340 5.12 -12.34 20.89
CA PRO A 340 5.33 -13.53 21.72
C PRO A 340 6.64 -13.55 22.53
N HIS A 341 7.64 -12.77 22.13
CA HIS A 341 8.95 -12.70 22.78
C HIS A 341 9.14 -11.45 23.66
N GLU A 342 8.16 -10.54 23.71
CA GLU A 342 8.21 -9.38 24.58
C GLU A 342 8.23 -9.79 26.04
N SER A 343 9.05 -9.10 26.83
CA SER A 343 9.12 -9.29 28.28
C SER A 343 8.69 -8.01 28.98
N THR A 344 8.06 -8.13 30.15
CA THR A 344 7.77 -6.94 30.96
C THR A 344 9.03 -6.47 31.68
N ILE A 345 9.52 -5.28 31.35
CA ILE A 345 10.75 -4.70 31.91
C ILE A 345 10.39 -3.64 32.95
N CYS A 346 10.70 -3.95 34.21
CA CYS A 346 10.49 -3.07 35.35
C CYS A 346 11.83 -2.74 36.02
N LEU A 347 12.26 -1.48 35.95
CA LEU A 347 13.56 -1.03 36.43
C LEU A 347 13.46 -0.19 37.72
N GLY A 348 14.33 -0.52 38.68
CA GLY A 348 14.44 0.16 39.98
C GLY A 348 15.21 1.49 39.91
N LYS A 349 15.45 2.09 41.08
CA LYS A 349 16.27 3.32 41.20
C LYS A 349 17.77 3.05 41.28
N ASP A 350 18.15 1.87 41.80
CA ASP A 350 19.55 1.49 41.95
C ASP A 350 20.15 1.00 40.63
N ARG A 351 21.29 1.57 40.22
CA ARG A 351 21.91 1.27 38.92
C ARG A 351 22.46 -0.15 38.83
N ALA A 352 22.95 -0.71 39.93
CA ALA A 352 23.48 -2.07 39.95
C ALA A 352 22.35 -3.10 39.89
N GLU A 353 21.25 -2.88 40.64
CA GLU A 353 20.05 -3.72 40.59
C GLU A 353 19.40 -3.72 39.20
N ARG A 354 19.33 -2.55 38.54
CA ARG A 354 18.85 -2.44 37.15
C ARG A 354 19.67 -3.34 36.23
N HIS A 355 20.99 -3.20 36.25
CA HIS A 355 21.87 -4.00 35.40
C HIS A 355 21.77 -5.50 35.71
N ALA A 356 21.72 -5.89 36.98
CA ALA A 356 21.54 -7.28 37.38
C ALA A 356 20.21 -7.86 36.88
N THR A 357 19.13 -7.07 36.90
CA THR A 357 17.81 -7.46 36.40
C THR A 357 17.86 -7.73 34.89
N LEU A 358 18.48 -6.82 34.13
CA LEU A 358 18.61 -6.95 32.68
C LEU A 358 19.53 -8.11 32.28
N LEU A 359 20.62 -8.32 33.03
CA LEU A 359 21.53 -9.43 32.81
C LEU A 359 20.85 -10.79 33.07
N ALA A 360 20.01 -10.87 34.10
CA ALA A 360 19.29 -12.10 34.43
C ALA A 360 18.25 -12.53 33.37
N MET A 361 17.69 -11.59 32.61
CA MET A 361 16.74 -11.89 31.53
C MET A 361 17.39 -12.09 30.16
N LYS A 362 18.63 -11.61 29.98
CA LYS A 362 19.35 -11.56 28.70
C LYS A 362 19.23 -12.85 27.87
N ASP A 363 19.71 -13.97 28.39
CA ASP A 363 19.84 -15.19 27.60
C ASP A 363 18.47 -15.74 27.16
N LYS A 364 17.47 -15.66 28.05
CA LYS A 364 16.10 -16.07 27.73
C LYS A 364 15.50 -15.19 26.63
N THR A 365 15.64 -13.87 26.76
CA THR A 365 15.13 -12.91 25.76
C THR A 365 15.79 -13.14 24.40
N LEU A 366 17.11 -13.35 24.34
CA LEU A 366 17.81 -13.65 23.09
C LEU A 366 17.26 -14.93 22.42
N VAL A 367 17.07 -16.02 23.17
CA VAL A 367 16.55 -17.29 22.61
C VAL A 367 15.11 -17.15 22.11
N ASP A 368 14.23 -16.53 22.90
CA ASP A 368 12.83 -16.38 22.53
C ASP A 368 12.67 -15.47 21.30
N SER A 369 13.44 -14.38 21.21
CA SER A 369 13.48 -13.49 20.05
C SER A 369 14.02 -14.17 18.78
N LEU A 370 15.09 -14.96 18.90
CA LEU A 370 15.65 -15.72 17.77
C LEU A 370 14.67 -16.75 17.23
N ARG A 371 13.98 -17.47 18.13
CA ARG A 371 12.93 -18.41 17.73
C ARG A 371 11.82 -17.69 16.95
N TYR A 372 11.35 -16.54 17.45
CA TYR A 372 10.33 -15.77 16.76
C TYR A 372 10.79 -15.32 15.37
N LEU A 373 12.01 -14.79 15.26
CA LEU A 373 12.56 -14.33 13.98
C LEU A 373 12.73 -15.49 12.99
N ALA A 374 13.19 -16.65 13.44
CA ALA A 374 13.33 -17.86 12.62
C ALA A 374 11.96 -18.35 12.09
N GLU A 375 10.91 -18.33 12.91
CA GLU A 375 9.55 -18.66 12.45
C GLU A 375 9.03 -17.64 11.42
N ARG A 376 9.29 -16.34 11.63
CA ARG A 376 8.87 -15.27 10.72
C ARG A 376 9.58 -15.29 9.38
N THR A 377 10.79 -15.85 9.32
CA THR A 377 11.66 -15.89 8.13
C THR A 377 11.77 -17.29 7.50
N ARG A 378 11.11 -18.32 8.06
CA ARG A 378 11.23 -19.74 7.66
C ARG A 378 11.14 -19.99 6.15
N PHE A 379 10.30 -19.24 5.45
CA PHE A 379 10.02 -19.42 4.02
C PHE A 379 10.57 -18.29 3.15
N LEU A 380 11.42 -17.43 3.71
CA LEU A 380 12.12 -16.39 2.97
C LEU A 380 13.50 -16.90 2.54
N ASP A 381 13.94 -16.50 1.35
CA ASP A 381 15.33 -16.68 0.94
C ASP A 381 16.19 -15.59 1.59
N PRO A 382 17.15 -15.93 2.48
CA PRO A 382 17.98 -14.95 3.15
C PRO A 382 18.99 -14.25 2.21
N THR A 383 19.15 -14.74 0.98
CA THR A 383 20.04 -14.17 -0.04
C THR A 383 19.35 -13.17 -0.96
N VAL A 384 18.07 -12.91 -0.73
CA VAL A 384 17.24 -11.99 -1.53
C VAL A 384 16.72 -10.86 -0.64
N PRO A 385 16.86 -9.59 -1.04
CA PRO A 385 16.30 -8.48 -0.28
C PRO A 385 14.79 -8.61 -0.12
N HIS A 386 14.29 -8.45 1.10
CA HIS A 386 12.87 -8.56 1.41
C HIS A 386 12.49 -7.53 2.46
N VAL A 387 11.40 -6.79 2.25
CA VAL A 387 10.86 -5.87 3.24
C VAL A 387 9.36 -6.05 3.33
N GLU A 388 8.87 -6.38 4.52
CA GLU A 388 7.45 -6.41 4.86
C GLU A 388 7.19 -5.38 5.95
N SER A 389 6.19 -4.52 5.76
CA SER A 389 5.83 -3.50 6.72
C SER A 389 4.33 -3.38 6.88
N CYS A 390 3.88 -3.17 8.11
CA CYS A 390 2.49 -2.95 8.45
C CYS A 390 2.38 -1.73 9.37
N ARG A 391 1.50 -0.81 9.02
CA ARG A 391 1.14 0.37 9.81
C ARG A 391 -0.33 0.32 10.12
N TYR A 392 -0.70 0.55 11.37
CA TYR A 392 -2.10 0.58 11.76
C TYR A 392 -2.29 1.42 13.01
N MET A 393 -3.52 1.86 13.25
CA MET A 393 -3.93 2.40 14.54
C MET A 393 -4.65 1.31 15.34
N ALA A 394 -4.12 0.95 16.50
CA ALA A 394 -4.74 0.00 17.40
C ALA A 394 -6.08 0.53 17.95
N PRO A 395 -7.02 -0.33 18.42
CA PRO A 395 -8.29 0.10 18.99
C PRO A 395 -8.18 1.11 20.16
N CYS A 396 -7.06 1.10 20.88
CA CYS A 396 -6.75 2.04 21.95
C CYS A 396 -6.30 3.43 21.45
N GLY A 397 -6.11 3.62 20.14
CA GLY A 397 -5.64 4.86 19.53
C GLY A 397 -4.12 4.96 19.37
N THR A 398 -3.36 3.93 19.76
CA THR A 398 -1.90 3.87 19.57
C THR A 398 -1.56 3.64 18.09
N PHE A 399 -0.58 4.38 17.58
CA PHE A 399 -0.01 4.13 16.25
C PHE A 399 1.02 3.00 16.34
N CYS A 400 0.82 1.96 15.54
CA CYS A 400 1.68 0.78 15.51
C CYS A 400 2.38 0.68 14.16
N TYR A 401 3.65 0.32 14.20
CA TYR A 401 4.46 0.00 13.03
C TYR A 401 5.20 -1.30 13.26
N MET A 402 4.97 -2.27 12.38
CA MET A 402 5.68 -3.54 12.34
C MET A 402 6.51 -3.59 11.07
N ASN A 403 7.75 -4.06 11.18
CA ASN A 403 8.66 -4.20 10.05
C ASN A 403 9.44 -5.51 10.16
N LEU A 404 9.55 -6.22 9.05
CA LEU A 404 10.47 -7.32 8.84
C LEU A 404 11.33 -6.97 7.63
N ASP A 405 12.65 -7.05 7.79
CA ASP A 405 13.61 -6.63 6.78
C ASP A 405 14.75 -7.66 6.67
N VAL A 406 15.06 -8.05 5.44
CA VAL A 406 16.25 -8.80 5.05
C VAL A 406 17.09 -7.88 4.17
N THR A 407 18.16 -7.34 4.75
CA THR A 407 19.11 -6.46 4.09
C THR A 407 20.44 -7.16 3.87
N LEU A 408 20.96 -7.08 2.65
CA LEU A 408 22.24 -7.67 2.26
C LEU A 408 23.38 -6.66 2.36
N PHE A 409 24.45 -7.03 3.04
CA PHE A 409 25.68 -6.26 3.11
C PHE A 409 26.76 -6.93 2.25
N GLU A 410 27.00 -6.40 1.05
CA GLU A 410 28.01 -6.91 0.12
C GLU A 410 29.38 -6.26 0.36
N GLY A 411 30.46 -7.00 0.10
CA GLY A 411 31.83 -6.48 0.22
C GLY A 411 32.35 -6.28 1.66
N VAL A 412 31.59 -6.73 2.66
CA VAL A 412 32.02 -6.70 4.07
C VAL A 412 33.02 -7.82 4.38
N LYS A 413 33.90 -7.59 5.36
CA LYS A 413 34.98 -8.53 5.70
C LYS A 413 34.52 -9.69 6.58
N SER A 414 33.53 -9.46 7.44
CA SER A 414 33.00 -10.48 8.35
C SER A 414 31.67 -10.04 9.00
N VAL A 415 30.92 -11.02 9.52
CA VAL A 415 29.74 -10.78 10.38
C VAL A 415 30.10 -9.88 11.56
N LYS A 416 31.29 -10.07 12.14
CA LYS A 416 31.78 -9.28 13.28
C LYS A 416 31.90 -7.79 12.95
N GLN A 417 32.38 -7.46 11.75
CA GLN A 417 32.48 -6.07 11.31
C GLN A 417 31.10 -5.38 11.29
N VAL A 418 30.09 -6.06 10.73
CA VAL A 418 28.73 -5.52 10.65
C VAL A 418 28.11 -5.43 12.05
N TYR A 419 28.29 -6.46 12.87
CA TYR A 419 27.83 -6.47 14.26
C TYR A 419 28.43 -5.31 15.07
N ASP A 420 29.74 -5.09 15.00
CA ASP A 420 30.41 -4.01 15.74
C ASP A 420 29.95 -2.62 15.26
N ALA A 421 29.69 -2.45 13.95
CA ALA A 421 29.14 -1.22 13.41
C ALA A 421 27.70 -0.95 13.90
N LEU A 422 26.85 -1.97 13.94
CA LEU A 422 25.51 -1.87 14.50
C LEU A 422 25.55 -1.56 15.99
N MET A 423 26.41 -2.23 16.77
CA MET A 423 26.57 -1.94 18.19
C MET A 423 27.04 -0.50 18.43
N PHE A 424 27.96 0.00 17.61
CA PHE A 424 28.38 1.40 17.67
C PHE A 424 27.22 2.36 17.36
N TYR A 425 26.40 2.07 16.35
CA TYR A 425 25.20 2.83 16.01
C TYR A 425 24.19 2.85 17.17
N PHE A 426 23.79 1.68 17.68
CA PHE A 426 22.79 1.59 18.75
C PHE A 426 23.26 2.23 20.06
N PHE A 427 24.58 2.16 20.34
CA PHE A 427 25.15 2.79 21.54
C PHE A 427 25.15 4.32 21.46
N ASN A 428 25.30 4.89 20.26
CA ASN A 428 25.33 6.34 19.99
C ASN A 428 24.13 6.78 19.14
N MET A 429 22.97 6.16 19.39
CA MET A 429 21.80 6.33 18.52
C MET A 429 21.28 7.77 18.52
N GLU A 430 21.43 8.51 19.61
CA GLU A 430 21.00 9.91 19.70
C GLU A 430 21.71 10.81 18.69
N ILE A 431 23.00 10.54 18.43
CA ILE A 431 23.78 11.30 17.44
C ILE A 431 23.29 10.93 16.05
N SER A 432 23.17 9.62 15.78
CA SER A 432 22.77 9.12 14.46
C SER A 432 21.35 9.55 14.08
N ILE A 433 20.39 9.50 15.02
CA ILE A 433 19.03 10.00 14.79
C ILE A 433 19.07 11.50 14.51
N SER A 434 19.83 12.28 15.29
CA SER A 434 19.89 13.74 15.10
C SER A 434 20.44 14.12 13.73
N GLU A 435 21.49 13.43 13.27
CA GLU A 435 22.12 13.69 11.98
C GLU A 435 21.25 13.27 10.80
N ILE A 436 20.53 12.14 10.92
CA ILE A 436 19.72 11.56 9.83
C ILE A 436 18.34 12.22 9.74
N ALA A 437 17.65 12.36 10.88
CA ALA A 437 16.29 12.89 10.91
C ALA A 437 16.24 14.43 10.89
N GLY A 438 17.34 15.10 11.27
CA GLY A 438 17.42 16.56 11.38
C GLY A 438 16.77 17.13 12.64
N ASP A 439 16.02 16.32 13.40
CA ASP A 439 15.45 16.67 14.70
C ASP A 439 16.47 16.41 15.82
N LEU A 440 16.61 17.34 16.77
CA LEU A 440 17.55 17.18 17.88
C LEU A 440 17.09 16.06 18.84
N THR A 441 17.91 15.02 18.96
CA THR A 441 17.75 13.93 19.93
C THR A 441 18.84 14.00 20.99
N ILE A 442 18.43 13.98 22.26
CA ILE A 442 19.32 14.04 23.43
C ILE A 442 19.17 12.76 24.24
N ARG A 443 20.28 12.20 24.70
CA ARG A 443 20.29 11.10 25.66
C ARG A 443 20.22 11.62 27.09
N GLU A 444 19.28 11.11 27.88
CA GLU A 444 19.04 11.54 29.27
C GLU A 444 19.60 10.59 30.33
N ASN A 445 20.25 9.49 29.92
CA ASN A 445 20.85 8.51 30.83
C ASN A 445 22.35 8.25 30.54
N ASP A 446 23.11 7.98 31.61
CA ASP A 446 24.54 7.66 31.54
C ASP A 446 24.78 6.14 31.59
N GLY A 447 24.14 5.40 30.68
CA GLY A 447 24.20 3.94 30.62
C GLY A 447 25.51 3.43 30.03
N ALA A 448 26.33 2.73 30.83
CA ALA A 448 27.51 2.03 30.32
C ALA A 448 27.12 0.72 29.64
N TRP A 449 27.76 0.42 28.49
CA TRP A 449 27.66 -0.89 27.87
C TRP A 449 28.56 -1.89 28.61
N ARG A 450 27.93 -2.91 29.20
CA ARG A 450 28.62 -3.99 29.92
C ARG A 450 27.91 -5.32 29.65
N ASP A 451 28.69 -6.37 29.45
CA ASP A 451 28.18 -7.75 29.30
C ASP A 451 27.11 -7.92 28.21
N GLY A 452 27.20 -7.13 27.14
CA GLY A 452 26.22 -7.15 26.05
C GLY A 452 24.89 -6.47 26.38
N VAL A 453 24.81 -5.73 27.50
CA VAL A 453 23.60 -5.04 27.96
C VAL A 453 23.87 -3.53 28.04
N PHE A 454 22.95 -2.72 27.50
CA PHE A 454 22.92 -1.29 27.79
C PHE A 454 21.51 -0.72 27.70
N GLU A 455 21.30 0.39 28.40
CA GLU A 455 20.05 1.14 28.41
C GLU A 455 20.25 2.46 27.67
N CYS A 456 19.31 2.83 26.82
CA CYS A 456 19.33 4.05 26.03
C CYS A 456 17.99 4.78 26.21
N ARG A 457 18.04 5.91 26.93
CA ARG A 457 16.89 6.80 27.09
C ARG A 457 17.14 8.08 26.32
N THR A 458 16.35 8.31 25.28
CA THR A 458 16.50 9.46 24.39
C THR A 458 15.21 10.26 24.30
N VAL A 459 15.36 11.58 24.15
CA VAL A 459 14.27 12.51 23.92
C VAL A 459 14.54 13.26 22.64
N SER A 460 13.65 13.14 21.68
CA SER A 460 13.70 13.85 20.41
C SER A 460 12.71 15.00 20.41
N LYS A 461 13.16 16.18 19.97
CA LYS A 461 12.30 17.35 19.80
C LYS A 461 11.82 17.40 18.35
N MET A 462 10.56 17.04 18.16
CA MET A 462 9.89 17.03 16.86
C MET A 462 9.31 18.41 16.52
N ALA A 463 8.76 18.55 15.32
CA ALA A 463 7.99 19.72 14.90
C ALA A 463 6.92 20.10 15.93
N HIS A 464 6.64 21.41 16.03
CA HIS A 464 5.68 21.99 16.99
C HIS A 464 6.01 21.79 18.48
N ASP A 465 7.29 21.60 18.82
CA ASP A 465 7.78 21.46 20.21
C ASP A 465 7.25 20.20 20.92
N VAL A 466 6.81 19.20 20.15
CA VAL A 466 6.42 17.90 20.69
C VAL A 466 7.67 17.12 21.06
N GLN A 467 7.76 16.71 22.32
CA GLN A 467 8.84 15.84 22.79
C GLN A 467 8.42 14.37 22.69
N VAL A 468 9.26 13.57 22.05
CA VAL A 468 9.09 12.13 21.94
C VAL A 468 10.16 11.44 22.77
N GLU A 469 9.76 10.60 23.72
CA GLU A 469 10.64 9.84 24.59
C GLU A 469 10.70 8.38 24.15
N MET A 470 11.92 7.86 24.03
CA MET A 470 12.20 6.44 23.81
C MET A 470 13.07 5.93 24.96
N ASN A 471 12.65 4.86 25.64
CA ASN A 471 13.39 4.21 26.71
C ASN A 471 13.62 2.74 26.36
N LEU A 472 14.80 2.44 25.83
CA LEU A 472 15.14 1.18 25.18
C LEU A 472 16.24 0.44 25.95
N VAL A 473 16.07 -0.85 26.15
CA VAL A 473 17.12 -1.77 26.60
C VAL A 473 17.61 -2.57 25.41
N ASN A 474 18.92 -2.63 25.23
CA ASN A 474 19.56 -3.45 24.21
C ASN A 474 20.30 -4.62 24.87
N LEU A 475 20.02 -5.82 24.39
CA LEU A 475 20.62 -7.10 24.78
C LEU A 475 21.30 -7.68 23.55
N SER A 476 22.56 -8.06 23.67
CA SER A 476 23.35 -8.47 22.52
C SER A 476 24.31 -9.60 22.84
N ALA A 477 24.57 -10.43 21.84
CA ALA A 477 25.57 -11.48 21.88
C ALA A 477 26.19 -11.67 20.50
N PHE A 478 27.47 -12.05 20.49
CA PHE A 478 28.17 -12.47 19.30
C PHE A 478 28.78 -13.83 19.57
N TYR A 479 28.62 -14.73 18.62
CA TYR A 479 29.12 -16.09 18.68
C TYR A 479 30.05 -16.31 17.50
N ASP A 480 31.29 -16.76 17.75
CA ASP A 480 32.20 -17.15 16.66
C ASP A 480 31.65 -18.37 15.88
N ARG A 481 30.81 -19.16 16.53
CA ARG A 481 30.10 -20.29 15.95
C ARG A 481 28.76 -20.49 16.65
N HIS A 482 27.67 -20.51 15.87
CA HIS A 482 26.33 -20.84 16.37
C HIS A 482 25.67 -21.89 15.46
N ASP A 483 25.45 -23.10 15.96
CA ASP A 483 24.97 -24.21 15.12
C ASP A 483 23.49 -24.05 14.72
N GLU A 484 22.60 -23.66 15.64
CA GLU A 484 21.14 -23.61 15.38
C GLU A 484 20.75 -22.48 14.41
N TYR A 485 21.13 -21.22 14.71
CA TYR A 485 20.76 -20.05 13.88
C TYR A 485 21.87 -19.57 12.93
N GLY A 486 23.13 -19.89 13.21
CA GLY A 486 24.27 -19.48 12.38
C GLY A 486 24.79 -20.55 11.43
N GLY A 487 24.18 -21.74 11.40
CA GLY A 487 24.63 -22.85 10.55
C GLY A 487 26.09 -23.26 10.81
N GLY A 488 26.57 -23.10 12.04
CA GLY A 488 27.95 -23.39 12.43
C GLY A 488 28.97 -22.30 12.03
N ARG A 489 28.50 -21.11 11.63
CA ARG A 489 29.31 -19.93 11.27
C ARG A 489 29.19 -18.82 12.33
N PRO A 490 29.98 -17.74 12.23
CA PRO A 490 29.83 -16.57 13.08
C PRO A 490 28.42 -15.99 13.02
N PHE A 491 27.89 -15.58 14.17
CA PHE A 491 26.52 -15.15 14.33
C PHE A 491 26.41 -14.00 15.33
N GLY A 492 25.76 -12.92 14.92
CA GLY A 492 25.45 -11.78 15.77
C GLY A 492 23.96 -11.69 16.07
N VAL A 493 23.61 -11.34 17.30
CA VAL A 493 22.22 -11.03 17.68
C VAL A 493 22.17 -9.76 18.53
N ILE A 494 21.20 -8.90 18.22
CA ILE A 494 20.87 -7.69 18.98
C ILE A 494 19.36 -7.67 19.16
N VAL A 495 18.90 -7.57 20.40
CA VAL A 495 17.49 -7.44 20.76
C VAL A 495 17.30 -6.13 21.49
N GLY A 496 16.36 -5.31 21.01
CA GLY A 496 15.89 -4.11 21.67
C GLY A 496 14.50 -4.35 22.25
N ASP A 497 14.25 -3.92 23.49
CA ASP A 497 12.91 -3.92 24.07
C ASP A 497 12.70 -2.67 24.95
N TYR A 498 11.47 -2.17 24.98
CA TYR A 498 11.16 -0.93 25.69
C TYR A 498 10.98 -1.18 27.20
N VAL A 499 11.23 -0.16 28.02
CA VAL A 499 11.05 -0.26 29.47
C VAL A 499 9.60 0.06 29.86
N ASP A 500 8.82 -0.92 30.32
CA ASP A 500 7.44 -0.70 30.76
C ASP A 500 7.36 0.30 31.93
N VAL A 501 8.18 0.08 32.96
CA VAL A 501 8.22 0.88 34.19
C VAL A 501 9.64 1.22 34.58
N ASP A 502 9.93 2.52 34.65
CA ASP A 502 11.21 3.03 35.12
C ASP A 502 11.03 3.89 36.38
N LYS A 503 11.55 3.42 37.53
CA LYS A 503 11.46 4.18 38.80
C LYS A 503 12.52 5.27 38.94
N LEU A 504 13.61 5.20 38.17
CA LEU A 504 14.65 6.23 38.16
C LEU A 504 14.24 7.39 37.26
N TYR A 505 13.61 7.06 36.13
CA TYR A 505 13.14 7.99 35.12
C TYR A 505 11.66 7.73 34.76
N PRO A 506 10.70 8.12 35.62
CA PRO A 506 9.29 7.88 35.37
C PRO A 506 8.80 8.58 34.10
N TYR A 507 8.02 7.86 33.29
CA TYR A 507 7.39 8.43 32.10
C TYR A 507 6.32 9.47 32.46
N SER A 508 6.34 10.61 31.75
CA SER A 508 5.45 11.76 31.95
C SER A 508 4.49 11.92 30.76
N PRO A 509 3.30 11.31 30.80
CA PRO A 509 2.36 11.31 29.66
C PRO A 509 1.79 12.68 29.32
N THR A 510 1.91 13.66 30.22
CA THR A 510 1.45 15.04 30.00
C THR A 510 2.48 15.92 29.30
N GLU A 511 3.74 15.50 29.31
CA GLU A 511 4.86 16.30 28.79
C GLU A 511 5.45 15.69 27.50
N ARG A 512 5.39 14.36 27.36
CA ARG A 512 6.07 13.64 26.29
C ARG A 512 5.18 12.58 25.68
N VAL A 513 5.36 12.35 24.38
CA VAL A 513 4.79 11.21 23.68
C VAL A 513 5.75 10.02 23.84
N ARG A 514 5.22 8.86 24.18
CA ARG A 514 5.99 7.63 24.31
C ARG A 514 6.22 6.98 22.95
N TYR A 515 7.46 6.61 22.66
CA TYR A 515 7.85 5.83 21.49
C TYR A 515 8.49 4.52 21.93
N ASP A 516 7.68 3.47 21.97
CA ASP A 516 8.09 2.13 22.37
C ASP A 516 8.57 1.33 21.15
N VAL A 517 9.72 0.68 21.29
CA VAL A 517 10.35 -0.12 20.26
C VAL A 517 10.73 -1.48 20.84
N THR A 518 10.25 -2.53 20.19
CA THR A 518 10.72 -3.91 20.40
C THR A 518 11.20 -4.45 19.05
N GLY A 519 12.37 -5.09 19.02
CA GLY A 519 12.93 -5.61 17.80
C GLY A 519 14.07 -6.59 18.01
N VAL A 520 14.31 -7.43 17.01
CA VAL A 520 15.41 -8.39 16.97
C VAL A 520 16.12 -8.27 15.63
N LEU A 521 17.45 -8.20 15.69
CA LEU A 521 18.34 -8.23 14.55
C LEU A 521 19.23 -9.47 14.67
N SER A 522 19.27 -10.29 13.62
CA SER A 522 20.25 -11.35 13.45
C SER A 522 21.20 -11.00 12.30
N ILE A 523 22.49 -11.23 12.49
CA ILE A 523 23.50 -11.07 11.45
C ILE A 523 24.13 -12.44 11.19
N THR A 524 23.91 -12.97 9.99
CA THR A 524 24.47 -14.24 9.51
C THR A 524 25.38 -14.01 8.30
N GLU A 525 26.24 -14.99 8.04
CA GLU A 525 26.98 -15.09 6.78
C GLU A 525 26.24 -16.04 5.85
N GLU A 526 25.87 -15.56 4.66
CA GLU A 526 25.29 -16.39 3.59
C GLU A 526 26.22 -16.43 2.38
N MET A 527 26.34 -17.61 1.77
CA MET A 527 27.10 -17.77 0.52
C MET A 527 26.15 -17.68 -0.66
N ARG A 528 26.37 -16.70 -1.54
CA ARG A 528 25.68 -16.63 -2.83
C ARG A 528 26.52 -17.33 -3.89
N THR A 529 26.00 -18.39 -4.49
CA THR A 529 26.57 -18.96 -5.71
C THR A 529 26.32 -17.98 -6.85
N THR A 530 27.31 -17.20 -7.22
CA THR A 530 27.29 -16.45 -8.48
C THR A 530 27.53 -17.45 -9.60
N ILE A 531 26.53 -17.66 -10.44
CA ILE A 531 26.75 -18.30 -11.74
C ILE A 531 27.62 -17.33 -12.53
N SER A 532 28.87 -17.70 -12.79
CA SER A 532 29.74 -16.94 -13.66
C SER A 532 29.17 -17.01 -15.07
N ASP A 533 28.80 -15.85 -15.62
CA ASP A 533 28.63 -15.69 -17.06
C ASP A 533 30.04 -15.74 -17.69
N ASP A 534 30.45 -16.94 -18.09
CA ASP A 534 31.61 -17.18 -18.97
C ASP A 534 31.26 -16.93 -20.45
#